data_AF-A0A0W1RSN0-F1
#
_entry.id   AF-A0A0W1RSN0-F1
#
_cell.length_a   1.000
_cell.length_b   1.000
_cell.length_c   1.000
_cell.angle_alpha   90.00
_cell.angle_beta   90.00
_cell.angle_gamma   90.00
#
_symmetry.space_group_name_H-M   'P 1'
#
loop_
_entity.id
_entity.type
_entity.pdbx_description
1 polymer ?
#
loop_
_entity_poly.entity_id
_entity_poly.type
_entity_poly.pdbx_seq_one_letter_code
_entity_poly.pdbx_strand_id
1 'polypeptide(L)'
;MADTPSELDIIQLRSNIHGEHVAEAHVCDYCGTEVKIGQPVQYDVIRVADLPNIERIFSPPSEWHPDAVRCQNCNIDKIDPATDGFDEALVMVHLNESNGILSIDASSMTVVDFSPNGDGYQPPMFSPVLMSQFEDLGLARWIRVKHLLEFDDGSGDVMPIIRKGVRKSKDIPPNVEF
;
A
#
# COMPACT_ATOMS: atom_id res chain seq x y z
N MET A 1 1.68 -11.40 -19.53
CA MET A 1 2.55 -10.29 -19.97
C MET A 1 2.11 -9.11 -19.12
N ALA A 2 3.02 -8.43 -18.42
CA ALA A 2 2.64 -7.23 -17.70
C ALA A 2 2.17 -6.21 -18.74
N ASP A 3 0.95 -5.71 -18.59
CA ASP A 3 0.44 -4.67 -19.47
C ASP A 3 1.15 -3.37 -19.12
N THR A 4 1.75 -2.73 -20.13
CA THR A 4 2.42 -1.46 -19.93
C THR A 4 1.36 -0.40 -19.55
N PRO A 5 1.53 0.33 -18.43
CA PRO A 5 0.58 1.36 -18.05
C PRO A 5 0.50 2.44 -19.13
N SER A 6 -0.68 3.00 -19.35
CA SER A 6 -0.82 4.10 -20.29
C SER A 6 -0.10 5.34 -19.76
N GLU A 7 0.32 6.23 -20.66
CA GLU A 7 0.94 7.50 -20.26
C GLU A 7 0.01 8.33 -19.35
N LEU A 8 -1.31 8.24 -19.59
CA LEU A 8 -2.32 8.89 -18.76
C LEU A 8 -2.36 8.30 -17.34
N ASP A 9 -2.25 6.98 -17.20
CA ASP A 9 -2.21 6.31 -15.89
C ASP A 9 -0.99 6.77 -15.08
N ILE A 10 0.18 6.86 -15.72
CA ILE A 10 1.42 7.31 -15.06
C ILE A 10 1.31 8.77 -14.62
N ILE A 11 0.73 9.64 -15.46
CA ILE A 11 0.51 11.05 -15.12
C ILE A 11 -0.43 11.18 -13.93
N GLN A 12 -1.55 10.45 -13.95
CA GLN A 12 -2.54 10.47 -12.87
C GLN A 12 -1.94 9.93 -11.56
N LEU A 13 -1.27 8.78 -11.62
CA LEU A 13 -0.59 8.18 -10.48
C LEU A 13 0.42 9.14 -9.86
N ARG A 14 1.28 9.75 -10.68
CA ARG A 14 2.26 10.74 -10.22
C ARG A 14 1.57 11.92 -9.53
N SER A 15 0.51 12.46 -10.15
CA SER A 15 -0.22 13.60 -9.63
C SER A 15 -0.94 13.29 -8.32
N ASN A 16 -1.44 12.07 -8.14
CA ASN A 16 -2.16 11.68 -6.93
C ASN A 16 -1.22 11.46 -5.74
N ILE A 17 -0.05 10.86 -5.96
CA ILE A 17 0.85 10.52 -4.83
C ILE A 17 1.86 11.62 -4.48
N HIS A 18 2.07 12.60 -5.37
CA HIS A 18 3.04 13.67 -5.11
C HIS A 18 2.56 14.57 -3.96
N GLY A 19 3.39 14.74 -2.94
CA GLY A 19 3.08 15.53 -1.75
C GLY A 19 2.29 14.78 -0.68
N GLU A 20 1.90 13.52 -0.93
CA GLU A 20 1.23 12.68 0.06
C GLU A 20 2.11 12.49 1.29
N HIS A 21 1.49 12.59 2.47
CA HIS A 21 2.17 12.48 3.75
C HIS A 21 2.65 11.05 4.00
N VAL A 22 3.86 10.92 4.51
CA VAL A 22 4.42 9.63 4.95
C VAL A 22 4.39 9.57 6.46
N ALA A 23 3.98 8.44 7.03
CA ALA A 23 3.99 8.23 8.47
C ALA A 23 5.39 8.45 9.06
N GLU A 24 5.47 9.09 10.23
CA GLU A 24 6.73 9.54 10.86
C GLU A 24 7.70 8.39 11.19
N ALA A 25 7.22 7.15 11.24
CA ALA A 25 8.01 6.02 11.71
C ALA A 25 9.19 5.64 10.79
N HIS A 26 9.27 6.14 9.55
CA HIS A 26 10.36 5.88 8.60
C HIS A 26 10.75 4.39 8.50
N VAL A 27 9.81 3.45 8.61
CA VAL A 27 10.12 2.02 8.61
C VAL A 27 9.57 1.34 7.37
N CYS A 28 10.35 0.40 6.84
CA CYS A 28 9.88 -0.54 5.83
C CYS A 28 8.73 -1.36 6.40
N ASP A 29 7.59 -1.37 5.71
CA ASP A 29 6.41 -2.15 6.08
C ASP A 29 6.69 -3.66 6.15
N TYR A 30 7.73 -4.11 5.43
CA TYR A 30 8.03 -5.53 5.23
C TYR A 30 9.11 -6.09 6.16
N CYS A 31 9.98 -5.25 6.71
CA CYS A 31 11.04 -5.74 7.60
C CYS A 31 11.27 -4.86 8.83
N GLY A 32 10.58 -3.73 8.94
CA GLY A 32 10.73 -2.78 10.03
C GLY A 32 12.06 -2.03 10.06
N THR A 33 12.92 -2.22 9.05
CA THR A 33 14.19 -1.47 8.95
C THR A 33 13.89 -0.03 8.56
N GLU A 34 14.67 0.90 9.10
CA GLU A 34 14.58 2.32 8.76
C GLU A 34 14.80 2.57 7.26
N VAL A 35 13.99 3.47 6.70
CA VAL A 35 14.02 3.93 5.33
C VAL A 35 14.72 5.29 5.30
N LYS A 36 15.77 5.41 4.48
CA LYS A 36 16.62 6.61 4.44
C LYS A 36 16.07 7.68 3.49
N ILE A 37 15.77 8.87 4.00
CA ILE A 37 15.21 10.02 3.26
C ILE A 37 16.10 10.48 2.08
N GLY A 38 17.41 10.18 2.09
CA GLY A 38 18.33 10.57 1.01
C GLY A 38 18.42 9.59 -0.17
N GLN A 39 17.67 8.48 -0.17
CA GLN A 39 17.73 7.47 -1.22
C GLN A 39 16.34 7.22 -1.81
N PRO A 40 16.23 6.83 -3.09
CA PRO A 40 14.97 6.37 -3.64
C PRO A 40 14.43 5.20 -2.83
N VAL A 41 13.12 5.21 -2.60
CA VAL A 41 12.37 4.18 -1.87
C VAL A 41 11.32 3.61 -2.80
N GLN A 42 11.01 2.33 -2.64
CA GLN A 42 9.93 1.71 -3.41
C GLN A 42 8.63 1.79 -2.62
N TYR A 43 7.58 2.29 -3.25
CA TYR A 43 6.22 2.22 -2.74
C TYR A 43 5.40 1.22 -3.55
N ASP A 44 4.60 0.45 -2.83
CA ASP A 44 3.38 -0.11 -3.37
C ASP A 44 2.32 1.02 -3.41
N VAL A 45 1.73 1.24 -4.58
CA VAL A 45 0.68 2.25 -4.80
C VAL A 45 -0.52 1.55 -5.41
N ILE A 46 -1.71 1.92 -4.93
CA ILE A 46 -2.93 1.14 -5.19
C ILE A 46 -4.07 2.06 -5.59
N ARG A 47 -4.95 1.57 -6.45
CA ARG A 47 -6.25 2.17 -6.73
C ARG A 47 -7.29 1.07 -6.77
N VAL A 48 -8.39 1.26 -6.05
CA VAL A 48 -9.49 0.30 -6.08
C VAL A 48 -10.23 0.47 -7.39
N ALA A 49 -10.33 -0.60 -8.17
CA ALA A 49 -10.99 -0.55 -9.46
C ALA A 49 -11.72 -1.88 -9.69
N ASP A 50 -13.05 -1.82 -9.68
CA ASP A 50 -13.95 -2.97 -9.91
C ASP A 50 -14.05 -3.97 -8.74
N LEU A 51 -14.44 -3.48 -7.55
CA LEU A 51 -14.79 -4.31 -6.38
C LEU A 51 -16.20 -4.00 -5.86
N PRO A 52 -17.26 -4.41 -6.58
CA PRO A 52 -18.64 -4.07 -6.23
C PRO A 52 -19.10 -4.63 -4.87
N ASN A 53 -18.43 -5.66 -4.34
CA ASN A 53 -18.65 -6.18 -3.00
C ASN A 53 -18.09 -5.24 -1.91
N ILE A 54 -16.96 -4.58 -2.18
CA ILE A 54 -16.33 -3.61 -1.28
C ILE A 54 -17.10 -2.28 -1.32
N GLU A 55 -17.52 -1.84 -2.51
CA GLU A 55 -18.32 -0.62 -2.71
C GLU A 55 -19.66 -0.63 -1.96
N ARG A 56 -20.21 -1.82 -1.66
CA ARG A 56 -21.42 -1.98 -0.82
C ARG A 56 -21.20 -1.66 0.65
N ILE A 57 -19.95 -1.62 1.10
CA ILE A 57 -19.56 -1.55 2.51
C ILE A 57 -18.97 -0.17 2.81
N PHE A 58 -18.15 0.35 1.91
CA PHE A 58 -17.68 1.73 1.94
C PHE A 58 -17.41 2.21 0.51
N SER A 59 -17.34 3.53 0.31
CA SER A 59 -16.98 4.09 -1.00
C SER A 59 -15.46 4.24 -1.10
N PRO A 60 -14.75 3.35 -1.82
CA PRO A 60 -13.31 3.48 -1.95
C PRO A 60 -12.96 4.73 -2.75
N PRO A 61 -11.81 5.36 -2.47
CA PRO A 61 -11.33 6.46 -3.28
C PRO A 61 -11.00 5.97 -4.69
N SER A 62 -11.29 6.81 -5.67
CA SER A 62 -10.99 6.56 -7.09
C SER A 62 -9.56 6.94 -7.49
N GLU A 63 -8.79 7.50 -6.56
CA GLU A 63 -7.43 7.99 -6.80
C GLU A 63 -6.39 6.93 -6.43
N TRP A 64 -5.16 7.12 -6.90
CA TRP A 64 -4.03 6.31 -6.48
C TRP A 64 -3.55 6.72 -5.09
N HIS A 65 -3.34 5.75 -4.21
CA HIS A 65 -2.87 5.99 -2.85
C HIS A 65 -1.59 5.19 -2.56
N PRO A 66 -0.59 5.81 -1.90
CA PRO A 66 0.52 5.08 -1.33
C PRO A 66 -0.01 4.10 -0.27
N ASP A 67 0.40 2.83 -0.35
CA ASP A 67 -0.07 1.79 0.56
C ASP A 67 1.02 1.29 1.51
N ALA A 68 2.16 0.88 0.95
CA ALA A 68 3.25 0.31 1.73
C ALA A 68 4.62 0.74 1.20
N VAL A 69 5.57 0.98 2.10
CA VAL A 69 6.95 1.36 1.75
C VAL A 69 7.92 0.21 1.95
N ARG A 70 8.88 0.08 1.02
CA ARG A 70 9.96 -0.90 1.05
C ARG A 70 11.31 -0.21 1.19
N CYS A 71 12.17 -0.77 2.04
CA CYS A 71 13.59 -0.46 2.00
C CYS A 71 14.25 -1.21 0.83
N GLN A 72 15.48 -0.81 0.48
CA GLN A 72 16.24 -1.39 -0.64
C GLN A 72 16.39 -2.92 -0.59
N ASN A 73 16.40 -3.52 0.60
CA ASN A 73 16.50 -4.97 0.76
C ASN A 73 15.18 -5.71 0.51
N CYS A 74 14.05 -5.00 0.58
CA CYS A 74 12.70 -5.55 0.38
C CYS A 74 12.11 -5.16 -0.97
N ASN A 75 12.90 -4.51 -1.84
CA ASN A 75 12.48 -4.17 -3.19
C ASN A 75 12.14 -5.43 -3.98
N ILE A 76 11.10 -5.33 -4.78
CA ILE A 76 10.69 -6.37 -5.72
C ILE A 76 10.57 -5.78 -7.12
N ASP A 77 10.83 -6.59 -8.14
CA ASP A 77 10.77 -6.14 -9.53
C ASP A 77 9.41 -6.39 -10.18
N LYS A 78 8.53 -7.15 -9.50
CA LYS A 78 7.25 -7.59 -10.05
C LYS A 78 6.20 -7.81 -8.96
N ILE A 79 4.97 -7.38 -9.24
CA ILE A 79 3.77 -7.70 -8.47
C ILE A 79 3.36 -9.14 -8.82
N ASP A 80 3.53 -10.06 -7.87
CA ASP A 80 3.20 -11.48 -8.07
C ASP A 80 2.73 -12.15 -6.76
N PRO A 81 1.49 -12.68 -6.72
CA PRO A 81 0.45 -12.58 -7.75
C PRO A 81 -0.12 -11.16 -7.85
N ALA A 82 -0.69 -10.83 -9.01
CA ALA A 82 -1.57 -9.68 -9.16
C ALA A 82 -2.81 -9.82 -8.25
N THR A 83 -3.30 -8.72 -7.67
CA THR A 83 -4.58 -8.72 -6.96
C THR A 83 -5.70 -8.31 -7.91
N ASP A 84 -6.68 -9.20 -8.13
CA ASP A 84 -7.87 -8.87 -8.92
C ASP A 84 -8.71 -7.77 -8.23
N GLY A 85 -9.23 -6.82 -9.02
CA GLY A 85 -10.03 -5.69 -8.53
C GLY A 85 -9.23 -4.51 -7.95
N PHE A 86 -7.90 -4.55 -8.07
CA PHE A 86 -7.03 -3.42 -7.78
C PHE A 86 -6.17 -3.12 -8.99
N ASP A 87 -6.00 -1.83 -9.29
CA ASP A 87 -4.80 -1.43 -9.99
C ASP A 87 -3.67 -1.30 -8.96
N GLU A 88 -2.53 -1.91 -9.26
CA GLU A 88 -1.34 -1.85 -8.43
C GLU A 88 -0.16 -1.37 -9.25
N ALA A 89 0.68 -0.54 -8.63
CA ALA A 89 1.94 -0.12 -9.20
C ALA A 89 3.05 -0.22 -8.15
N LEU A 90 4.22 -0.66 -8.59
CA LEU A 90 5.46 -0.49 -7.85
C LEU A 90 6.16 0.73 -8.40
N VAL A 91 6.41 1.72 -7.55
CA VAL A 91 7.07 2.96 -7.96
C VAL A 91 8.29 3.26 -7.11
N MET A 92 9.35 3.71 -7.76
CA MET A 92 10.49 4.33 -7.10
C MET A 92 10.26 5.83 -7.02
N VAL A 93 10.29 6.37 -5.81
CA VAL A 93 10.10 7.80 -5.52
C VAL A 93 11.17 8.28 -4.55
N HIS A 94 11.32 9.59 -4.45
CA HIS A 94 12.08 10.21 -3.37
C HIS A 94 11.14 10.63 -2.24
N LEU A 95 11.72 10.85 -1.06
CA LEU A 95 11.03 11.44 0.07
C LEU A 95 11.58 12.84 0.29
N ASN A 96 10.69 13.78 0.57
CA ASN A 96 11.04 15.16 0.90
C ASN A 96 10.58 15.46 2.32
N GLU A 97 11.43 16.12 3.10
CA GLU A 97 11.10 16.55 4.45
C GLU A 97 11.09 18.08 4.50
N SER A 98 9.97 18.66 4.92
CA SER A 98 9.80 20.11 5.08
C SER A 98 9.11 20.40 6.40
N ASN A 99 9.76 21.20 7.27
CA ASN A 99 9.26 21.53 8.61
C ASN A 99 8.91 20.29 9.48
N GLY A 100 9.69 19.21 9.35
CA GLY A 100 9.45 17.95 10.07
C GLY A 100 8.31 17.10 9.51
N ILE A 101 7.70 17.52 8.40
CA ILE A 101 6.68 16.75 7.69
C ILE A 101 7.36 16.03 6.53
N LEU A 102 7.26 14.71 6.54
CA LEU A 102 7.73 13.85 5.45
C LEU A 102 6.61 13.66 4.41
N SER A 103 6.97 13.82 3.14
CA SER A 103 6.05 13.66 2.01
C SER A 103 6.72 12.96 0.84
N ILE A 104 5.93 12.32 -0.01
CA ILE A 104 6.42 11.70 -1.25
C ILE A 104 6.77 12.78 -2.29
N ASP A 105 7.97 12.73 -2.83
CA ASP A 105 8.38 13.47 -4.03
C ASP A 105 8.37 12.55 -5.25
N ALA A 106 7.25 12.59 -5.99
CA ALA A 106 7.08 11.84 -7.23
C ALA A 106 7.58 12.58 -8.49
N SER A 107 8.31 13.69 -8.38
CA SER A 107 8.74 14.49 -9.55
C SER A 107 9.61 13.68 -10.52
N SER A 108 10.45 12.79 -9.99
CA SER A 108 11.32 11.88 -10.75
C SER A 108 10.87 10.41 -10.66
N MET A 109 9.58 10.18 -10.39
CA MET A 109 9.03 8.84 -10.20
C MET A 109 9.30 7.92 -11.38
N THR A 110 9.74 6.70 -11.07
CA THR A 110 9.90 5.59 -12.01
C THR A 110 8.93 4.47 -11.67
N VAL A 111 8.16 3.98 -12.63
CA VAL A 111 7.30 2.80 -12.47
C VAL A 111 8.16 1.56 -12.71
N VAL A 112 8.22 0.66 -11.73
CA VAL A 112 8.96 -0.60 -11.76
C VAL A 112 8.11 -1.71 -12.37
N ASP A 113 6.89 -1.86 -11.87
CA ASP A 113 5.90 -2.80 -12.39
C ASP A 113 4.50 -2.22 -12.24
N PHE A 114 3.59 -2.73 -13.04
CA PHE A 114 2.20 -2.31 -13.08
C PHE A 114 1.32 -3.53 -13.31
N SER A 115 0.34 -3.70 -12.42
CA SER A 115 -0.70 -4.71 -12.53
C SER A 115 -2.02 -3.99 -12.66
N PRO A 116 -2.60 -3.87 -13.87
CA PRO A 116 -3.95 -3.33 -14.01
C PRO A 116 -4.95 -4.26 -13.32
N ASN A 117 -6.11 -3.72 -12.97
CA ASN A 117 -7.21 -4.52 -12.47
C ASN A 117 -7.67 -5.55 -13.51
N GLY A 118 -7.85 -6.80 -13.08
CA GLY A 118 -8.60 -7.82 -13.83
C GLY A 118 -10.12 -7.68 -13.63
N ASP A 119 -10.90 -8.66 -14.10
CA ASP A 119 -12.38 -8.70 -14.01
C ASP A 119 -12.96 -8.82 -12.57
N GLY A 120 -12.21 -8.47 -11.51
CA GLY A 120 -12.71 -8.32 -10.13
C GLY A 120 -13.33 -9.56 -9.47
N TYR A 121 -13.21 -10.76 -10.07
CA TYR A 121 -14.04 -11.90 -9.68
C TYR A 121 -13.64 -12.61 -8.38
N GLN A 122 -12.40 -12.43 -7.92
CA GLN A 122 -11.92 -13.02 -6.67
C GLN A 122 -11.41 -11.93 -5.73
N PRO A 123 -12.29 -11.31 -4.92
CA PRO A 123 -11.82 -10.45 -3.86
C PRO A 123 -10.89 -11.29 -2.96
N PRO A 124 -9.77 -10.72 -2.53
CA PRO A 124 -8.91 -11.37 -1.55
C PRO A 124 -9.75 -11.76 -0.33
N MET A 125 -9.46 -12.94 0.26
CA MET A 125 -10.22 -13.47 1.40
C MET A 125 -9.93 -12.68 2.68
N PHE A 126 -10.26 -11.40 2.70
CA PHE A 126 -10.10 -10.51 3.83
C PHE A 126 -11.44 -9.89 4.21
N SER A 127 -11.65 -9.68 5.51
CA SER A 127 -12.91 -9.16 6.04
C SER A 127 -13.06 -7.67 5.69
N PRO A 128 -14.07 -7.27 4.90
CA PRO A 128 -14.29 -5.86 4.59
C PRO A 128 -14.60 -5.01 5.82
N VAL A 129 -15.11 -5.64 6.89
CA VAL A 129 -15.32 -4.99 8.19
C VAL A 129 -14.00 -4.54 8.80
N LEU A 130 -12.94 -5.36 8.68
CA LEU A 130 -11.62 -5.00 9.18
C LEU A 130 -11.00 -3.89 8.35
N MET A 131 -11.12 -3.95 7.01
CA MET A 131 -10.67 -2.85 6.13
C MET A 131 -11.35 -1.54 6.51
N SER A 132 -12.67 -1.56 6.71
CA SER A 132 -13.42 -0.37 7.10
C SER A 132 -13.05 0.12 8.51
N GLN A 133 -12.85 -0.79 9.47
CA GLN A 133 -12.49 -0.44 10.84
C GLN A 133 -11.10 0.22 10.93
N PHE A 134 -10.15 -0.24 10.12
CA PHE A 134 -8.79 0.29 10.09
C PHE A 134 -8.59 1.38 9.03
N GLU A 135 -9.58 1.55 8.15
CA GLU A 135 -9.53 2.36 6.93
C GLU A 135 -8.20 2.15 6.17
N ASP A 136 -7.86 0.88 5.98
CA ASP A 136 -6.64 0.42 5.32
C ASP A 136 -7.04 -0.49 4.15
N LEU A 137 -6.90 0.04 2.93
CA LEU A 137 -7.22 -0.64 1.68
C LEU A 137 -6.21 -1.73 1.34
N GLY A 138 -4.96 -1.58 1.79
CA GLY A 138 -3.89 -2.55 1.61
C GLY A 138 -4.18 -3.89 2.26
N LEU A 139 -5.06 -3.92 3.27
CA LEU A 139 -5.50 -5.16 3.91
C LEU A 139 -6.28 -6.11 2.97
N ALA A 140 -6.82 -5.61 1.87
CA ALA A 140 -7.31 -6.49 0.82
C ALA A 140 -6.14 -7.16 0.08
N ARG A 141 -5.03 -6.48 -0.20
CA ARG A 141 -4.03 -6.98 -1.15
C ARG A 141 -3.38 -8.28 -0.72
N TRP A 142 -3.24 -9.22 -1.66
CA TRP A 142 -2.68 -10.54 -1.37
C TRP A 142 -1.25 -10.46 -0.83
N ILE A 143 -0.41 -9.57 -1.38
CA ILE A 143 0.97 -9.38 -0.90
C ILE A 143 1.00 -8.92 0.57
N ARG A 144 0.11 -8.00 0.96
CA ARG A 144 -0.01 -7.53 2.35
C ARG A 144 -0.54 -8.64 3.26
N VAL A 145 -1.59 -9.35 2.83
CA VAL A 145 -2.15 -10.47 3.60
C VAL A 145 -1.13 -11.59 3.77
N LYS A 146 -0.44 -12.00 2.70
CA LYS A 146 0.62 -13.00 2.75
C LYS A 146 1.73 -12.58 3.71
N HIS A 147 2.15 -11.32 3.63
CA HIS A 147 3.14 -10.79 4.55
C HIS A 147 2.67 -10.84 6.00
N LEU A 148 1.44 -10.42 6.30
CA LEU A 148 0.88 -10.52 7.65
C LEU A 148 0.78 -11.97 8.13
N LEU A 149 0.45 -12.92 7.25
CA LEU A 149 0.43 -14.35 7.56
C LEU A 149 1.83 -14.93 7.83
N GLU A 150 2.87 -14.43 7.17
CA GLU A 150 4.27 -14.83 7.45
C GLU A 150 4.76 -14.35 8.82
N PHE A 151 4.11 -13.33 9.39
CA PHE A 151 4.35 -12.85 10.75
C PHE A 151 3.48 -13.56 11.79
N ASP A 152 2.59 -14.47 11.38
CA ASP A 152 1.82 -15.30 12.28
C ASP A 152 2.71 -16.37 12.88
N ASP A 153 2.62 -16.53 14.20
CA ASP A 153 3.36 -17.54 14.95
C ASP A 153 2.71 -18.94 14.84
N GLY A 154 1.75 -19.08 13.93
CA GLY A 154 0.96 -20.29 13.72
C GLY A 154 -0.27 -20.37 14.62
N SER A 155 -0.64 -19.28 15.30
CA SER A 155 -1.86 -19.20 16.11
C SER A 155 -3.15 -19.28 15.28
N GLY A 156 -3.09 -18.89 14.00
CA GLY A 156 -4.27 -18.68 13.16
C GLY A 156 -5.09 -17.44 13.56
N ASP A 157 -4.69 -16.72 14.60
CA ASP A 157 -5.23 -15.42 14.97
C ASP A 157 -4.34 -14.32 14.41
N VAL A 158 -4.69 -13.83 13.23
CA VAL A 158 -3.96 -12.74 12.56
C VAL A 158 -4.28 -11.37 13.12
N MET A 159 -5.23 -11.24 14.05
CA MET A 159 -5.66 -9.94 14.58
C MET A 159 -4.56 -9.16 15.31
N PRO A 160 -3.70 -9.76 16.15
CA PRO A 160 -2.56 -9.06 16.75
C PRO A 160 -1.58 -8.51 15.70
N ILE A 161 -1.40 -9.23 14.59
CA ILE A 161 -0.47 -8.86 13.52
C ILE A 161 -1.07 -7.75 12.67
N ILE A 162 -2.36 -7.85 12.30
CA ILE A 162 -3.11 -6.78 11.63
C ILE A 162 -3.06 -5.52 12.48
N ARG A 163 -3.35 -5.61 13.79
CA ARG A 163 -3.24 -4.46 14.70
C ARG A 163 -1.83 -3.89 14.73
N LYS A 164 -0.77 -4.72 14.69
CA LYS A 164 0.62 -4.27 14.66
C LYS A 164 1.01 -3.63 13.33
N GLY A 165 0.51 -4.16 12.21
CA GLY A 165 0.71 -3.61 10.86
C GLY A 165 0.01 -2.27 10.71
N VAL A 166 -1.26 -2.19 11.09
CA VAL A 166 -2.06 -0.96 11.03
C VAL A 166 -1.56 0.10 12.02
N ARG A 167 -1.16 -0.27 13.25
CA ARG A 167 -0.57 0.67 14.22
C ARG A 167 0.75 1.29 13.74
N LYS A 168 1.44 0.67 12.77
CA LYS A 168 2.63 1.25 12.15
C LYS A 168 2.30 2.18 10.99
N SER A 169 1.17 1.97 10.30
CA SER A 169 0.73 2.78 9.16
C SER A 169 -0.17 3.96 9.57
N LYS A 170 -0.81 3.91 10.74
CA LYS A 170 -1.55 5.03 11.34
C LYS A 170 -1.09 5.24 12.77
N ASP A 171 -0.61 6.46 13.06
CA ASP A 171 -0.53 6.98 14.42
C ASP A 171 -1.93 6.95 15.04
N ILE A 172 -2.24 5.87 15.75
CA ILE A 172 -3.41 5.83 16.62
C ILE A 172 -3.06 6.73 17.82
N PRO A 173 -3.85 7.78 18.13
CA PRO A 173 -3.66 8.56 19.34
C PRO A 173 -3.61 7.59 20.54
N PRO A 174 -2.74 7.83 21.54
CA PRO A 174 -2.44 6.88 22.62
C PRO A 174 -3.64 6.46 23.51
N ASN A 175 -4.86 6.93 23.21
CA ASN A 175 -6.06 6.75 24.02
C ASN A 175 -7.12 5.82 23.41
N VAL A 176 -6.81 5.06 22.35
CA VAL A 176 -7.73 4.02 21.84
C VAL A 176 -7.32 2.66 22.42
N GLU A 177 -7.93 2.30 23.55
CA GLU A 177 -7.85 0.97 24.14
C GLU A 177 -8.80 -0.01 23.43
N PHE A 178 -8.29 -1.20 23.10
CA PHE A 178 -9.08 -2.39 22.74
C PHE A 178 -8.62 -3.57 23.59
#